data_AF-A0A260YWC7-F1
#
_entry.id   AF-A0A260YWC7-F1
#
_cell.length_a   1.000
_cell.length_b   1.000
_cell.length_c   1.000
_cell.angle_alpha   90.00
_cell.angle_beta   90.00
_cell.angle_gamma   90.00
#
_symmetry.space_group_name_H-M   'P 1'
#
loop_
_entity.id
_entity.type
_entity.pdbx_description
1 polymer ?
#
loop_
_entity_poly.entity_id
_entity_poly.type
_entity_poly.pdbx_seq_one_letter_code
_entity_poly.pdbx_strand_id
1 'polypeptide(L)'
;MDEWFYLTIKQLHQKYTCDLVSQRVTTLRNICKQNRDALNSIKNGFEILGDKDIEEKLKSDLRKFDILLKSEQARLHEVEKMIEIYQATTNALENDGLHLWRMDIQRNVEVLSRQLAKAKCDYYHLMDSLYDRISYNSNLTQKLLTFKRSFIPSTTPSIGFPFFKLPLVVRDQVFRMMSFIDLIHVSLCSKKTKFQIHTTSFPNILGLDLIFRKRQNIFTPEWFEYKLRLKLKNDSNFDIIVSDRHQRDGSSRSFDDSRLGGRRVEIQEMKKSIDIVCESGPFSFSIYLVDFLLDVLRMKINSAYIDLMTMNPSELHSFFGWKPSNQVKHLMFDYGTIRSETLSKIISDFPYLKSLSFSCGLEFANLVNPLNIDGFVRMFDGRWATSDALINIHCQEMLIYFNKLTCTDINLFIKNWMNSQDTKLRVFQIAASFGNYQEKLFRDLEDSLKPWDKSKRGPLFETQAYALDCQNGLDIERSDGMIATLCVDESVFSFVVWHDRFPQVTKQLPSPEESLRVQFLTAFLRSPEWYQAMKN
;
A
#
# COMPACT_ATOMS: atom_id res chain seq x y z
N MET A 1 4.01 -10.23 12.00
CA MET A 1 5.23 -11.02 12.24
C MET A 1 6.37 -10.05 12.08
N ASP A 2 6.88 -9.57 13.21
CA ASP A 2 7.88 -8.51 13.30
C ASP A 2 9.07 -8.79 12.40
N GLU A 3 9.58 -7.74 11.76
CA GLU A 3 10.79 -7.76 10.96
C GLU A 3 11.99 -8.30 11.76
N TRP A 4 11.97 -8.07 13.08
CA TRP A 4 12.87 -8.67 14.06
C TRP A 4 12.80 -10.21 14.07
N PHE A 5 11.59 -10.78 14.15
CA PHE A 5 11.39 -12.23 14.13
C PHE A 5 11.83 -12.84 12.80
N TYR A 6 11.61 -12.13 11.69
CA TYR A 6 12.04 -12.55 10.36
C TYR A 6 13.57 -12.51 10.19
N LEU A 7 14.24 -11.45 10.65
CA LEU A 7 15.70 -11.34 10.59
C LEU A 7 16.38 -12.35 11.51
N THR A 8 15.87 -12.56 12.72
CA THR A 8 16.36 -13.59 13.64
C THR A 8 16.15 -14.99 13.07
N ILE A 9 14.98 -15.30 12.48
CA ILE A 9 14.74 -16.59 11.81
C ILE A 9 15.67 -16.76 10.60
N LYS A 10 15.87 -15.73 9.78
CA LYS A 10 16.74 -15.78 8.61
C LYS A 10 18.21 -15.96 9.00
N GLN A 11 18.65 -15.32 10.10
CA GLN A 11 19.98 -15.47 10.66
C GLN A 11 20.19 -16.88 11.27
N LEU A 12 19.22 -17.38 12.05
CA LEU A 12 19.23 -18.75 12.57
C LEU A 12 19.23 -19.78 11.44
N HIS A 13 18.49 -19.52 10.37
CA HIS A 13 18.47 -20.37 9.18
C HIS A 13 19.80 -20.33 8.42
N GLN A 14 20.44 -19.17 8.29
CA GLN A 14 21.77 -19.04 7.68
C GLN A 14 22.86 -19.73 8.51
N LYS A 15 22.84 -19.58 9.84
CA LYS A 15 23.73 -20.28 10.77
C LYS A 15 23.55 -21.79 10.69
N TYR A 16 22.31 -22.26 10.77
CA TYR A 16 21.96 -23.67 10.60
C TYR A 16 22.41 -24.23 9.25
N THR A 17 22.24 -23.47 8.16
CA THR A 17 22.69 -23.85 6.82
C THR A 17 24.22 -23.95 6.77
N CYS A 18 24.95 -23.02 7.40
CA CYS A 18 26.40 -23.06 7.51
C CYS A 18 26.90 -24.28 8.30
N ASP A 19 26.26 -24.60 9.43
CA ASP A 19 26.60 -25.75 10.26
C ASP A 19 26.35 -27.06 9.49
N LEU A 20 25.22 -27.16 8.77
CA LEU A 20 24.88 -28.31 7.94
C LEU A 20 25.84 -28.49 6.76
N VAL A 21 26.23 -27.41 6.09
CA VAL A 21 27.21 -27.43 4.99
C VAL A 21 28.60 -27.83 5.52
N SER A 22 29.01 -27.30 6.68
CA SER A 22 30.29 -27.65 7.32
C SER A 22 30.35 -29.13 7.72
N GLN A 23 29.25 -29.69 8.25
CA GLN A 23 29.13 -31.12 8.54
C GLN A 23 29.22 -31.98 7.27
N ARG A 24 28.56 -31.57 6.18
CA ARG A 24 28.61 -32.28 4.89
C ARG A 24 30.00 -32.23 4.25
N VAL A 25 30.68 -31.09 4.32
CA VAL A 25 32.07 -30.93 3.86
C VAL A 25 33.02 -31.81 4.68
N THR A 26 32.83 -31.89 6.00
CA THR A 26 33.60 -32.80 6.87
C THR A 26 33.37 -34.27 6.50
N THR A 27 32.14 -34.63 6.16
CA THR A 27 31.78 -35.99 5.68
C THR A 27 32.45 -36.30 4.35
N LEU A 28 32.41 -35.37 3.39
CA LEU A 28 33.09 -35.49 2.09
C LEU A 28 34.61 -35.59 2.25
N ARG A 29 35.21 -34.84 3.17
CA ARG A 29 36.64 -34.91 3.50
C ARG A 29 37.03 -36.32 3.98
N ASN A 30 36.22 -36.92 4.84
CA ASN A 30 36.44 -38.28 5.34
C ASN A 30 36.32 -39.32 4.22
N ILE A 31 35.35 -39.17 3.32
CA ILE A 31 35.17 -40.05 2.15
C ILE A 31 36.36 -39.93 1.18
N CYS A 32 36.81 -38.71 0.88
CA CYS A 32 37.99 -38.48 0.04
C CYS A 32 39.27 -39.11 0.65
N LYS A 33 39.40 -39.08 1.98
CA LYS A 33 40.50 -39.74 2.70
C LYS A 33 40.39 -41.28 2.59
N GLN A 34 39.22 -41.85 2.86
CA GLN A 34 38.98 -43.29 2.74
C GLN A 34 39.26 -43.82 1.32
N ASN A 35 38.82 -43.09 0.28
CA ASN A 35 39.06 -43.46 -1.11
C ASN A 35 40.56 -43.42 -1.48
N ARG A 36 41.32 -42.50 -0.89
CA ARG A 36 42.78 -42.44 -1.06
C ARG A 36 43.47 -43.62 -0.36
N ASP A 37 43.05 -43.93 0.87
CA ASP A 37 43.62 -45.04 1.63
C ASP A 37 43.34 -46.38 0.95
N ALA A 38 42.13 -46.53 0.37
CA ALA A 38 41.77 -47.66 -0.49
C ALA A 38 42.63 -47.73 -1.76
N LEU A 39 42.83 -46.61 -2.45
CA LEU A 39 43.69 -46.54 -3.64
C LEU A 39 45.15 -46.92 -3.32
N ASN A 40 45.68 -46.47 -2.19
CA ASN A 40 47.02 -46.84 -1.73
C ASN A 40 47.10 -48.33 -1.37
N SER A 41 46.07 -48.87 -0.71
CA SER A 41 46.00 -50.30 -0.37
C SER A 41 45.95 -51.19 -1.63
N ILE A 42 45.22 -50.76 -2.66
CA ILE A 42 45.17 -51.44 -3.97
C ILE A 42 46.55 -51.42 -4.64
N LYS A 43 47.24 -50.27 -4.66
CA LYS A 43 48.60 -50.15 -5.21
C LYS A 43 49.60 -51.07 -4.49
N ASN A 44 49.58 -51.07 -3.16
CA ASN A 44 50.43 -51.94 -2.35
C ASN A 44 50.09 -53.43 -2.55
N GLY A 45 48.80 -53.77 -2.74
CA GLY A 45 48.37 -55.13 -3.03
C GLY A 45 48.91 -55.66 -4.36
N PHE A 46 48.96 -54.81 -5.40
CA PHE A 46 49.59 -55.17 -6.69
C PHE A 46 51.10 -55.39 -6.55
N GLU A 47 51.80 -54.56 -5.76
CA GLU A 47 53.23 -54.73 -5.48
C GLU A 47 53.54 -56.06 -4.77
N ILE A 48 52.64 -56.54 -3.90
CA ILE A 48 52.81 -57.78 -3.13
C ILE A 48 52.43 -59.03 -3.93
N LEU A 49 51.36 -58.99 -4.73
CA LEU A 49 50.81 -60.15 -5.44
C LEU A 49 51.50 -60.46 -6.77
N GLY A 50 52.22 -59.49 -7.37
CA GLY A 50 53.05 -59.71 -8.56
C GLY A 50 52.31 -60.00 -9.87
N ASP A 51 50.99 -59.83 -9.91
CA ASP A 51 50.14 -60.14 -11.08
C ASP A 51 50.11 -58.98 -12.10
N LYS A 52 51.16 -58.94 -12.93
CA LYS A 52 51.42 -57.86 -13.90
C LYS A 52 50.33 -57.69 -14.97
N ASP A 53 49.60 -58.74 -15.30
CA ASP A 53 48.56 -58.71 -16.35
C ASP A 53 47.29 -57.97 -15.90
N ILE A 54 46.93 -58.09 -14.63
CA ILE A 54 45.80 -57.37 -14.04
C ILE A 54 46.19 -55.90 -13.79
N GLU A 55 47.41 -55.65 -13.34
CA GLU A 55 47.94 -54.31 -13.11
C GLU A 55 47.93 -53.48 -14.41
N GLU A 56 48.43 -54.03 -15.52
CA GLU A 56 48.42 -53.36 -16.84
C GLU A 56 47.01 -53.03 -17.33
N LYS A 57 46.03 -53.93 -17.14
CA LYS A 57 44.62 -53.70 -17.52
C LYS A 57 43.96 -52.55 -16.74
N LEU A 58 44.28 -52.42 -15.44
CA LEU A 58 43.64 -51.43 -14.56
C LEU A 58 44.42 -50.11 -14.44
N LYS A 59 45.67 -50.06 -14.91
CA LYS A 59 46.57 -48.91 -14.83
C LYS A 59 45.98 -47.60 -15.35
N SER A 60 45.26 -47.67 -16.49
CA SER A 60 44.60 -46.51 -17.10
C SER A 60 43.48 -45.97 -16.21
N ASP A 61 42.67 -46.85 -15.62
CA ASP A 61 41.52 -46.45 -14.82
C ASP A 61 41.94 -45.98 -13.42
N LEU A 62 42.99 -46.58 -12.83
CA LEU A 62 43.60 -46.09 -11.59
C LEU A 62 44.22 -44.69 -11.77
N ARG A 63 44.84 -44.40 -12.92
CA ARG A 63 45.31 -43.04 -13.24
C ARG A 63 44.16 -42.05 -13.36
N LYS A 64 43.08 -42.41 -14.06
CA LYS A 64 41.88 -41.54 -14.16
C LYS A 64 41.27 -41.28 -12.79
N PHE A 65 41.21 -42.30 -11.92
CA PHE A 65 40.69 -42.19 -10.57
C PHE A 65 41.57 -41.30 -9.67
N ASP A 66 42.90 -41.42 -9.76
CA ASP A 66 43.85 -40.54 -9.04
C ASP A 66 43.73 -39.07 -9.47
N ILE A 67 43.57 -38.81 -10.78
CA ILE A 67 43.34 -37.45 -11.32
C ILE A 67 42.02 -36.87 -10.80
N LEU A 68 40.94 -37.67 -10.83
CA LEU A 68 39.62 -37.26 -10.33
C LEU A 68 39.68 -36.93 -8.83
N LEU A 69 40.31 -37.79 -8.01
CA LEU A 69 40.49 -37.57 -6.58
C LEU A 69 41.26 -36.28 -6.27
N LYS A 70 42.32 -36.00 -7.02
CA LYS A 70 43.09 -34.74 -6.89
C LYS A 70 42.26 -33.52 -7.27
N SER A 71 41.45 -33.61 -8.33
CA SER A 71 40.56 -32.52 -8.76
C SER A 71 39.46 -32.23 -7.74
N GLU A 72 38.82 -33.27 -7.20
CA GLU A 72 37.79 -33.13 -6.18
C GLU A 72 38.35 -32.62 -4.84
N GLN A 73 39.59 -32.99 -4.49
CA GLN A 73 40.25 -32.43 -3.31
C GLN A 73 40.61 -30.96 -3.46
N ALA A 74 41.06 -30.53 -4.66
CA ALA A 74 41.33 -29.12 -4.93
C ALA A 74 40.04 -28.28 -4.83
N ARG A 75 38.93 -28.77 -5.36
CA ARG A 75 37.60 -28.15 -5.23
C ARG A 75 37.12 -28.09 -3.78
N LEU A 76 37.36 -29.15 -3.00
CA LEU A 76 37.01 -29.18 -1.57
C LEU A 76 37.75 -28.08 -0.80
N HIS A 77 39.03 -27.88 -1.10
CA HIS A 77 39.84 -26.82 -0.48
C HIS A 77 39.35 -25.41 -0.83
N GLU A 78 38.91 -25.17 -2.06
CA GLU A 78 38.28 -23.89 -2.46
C GLU A 78 36.96 -23.64 -1.71
N VAL A 79 36.12 -24.68 -1.58
CA VAL A 79 34.86 -24.59 -0.84
C VAL A 79 35.10 -24.33 0.65
N GLU A 80 36.12 -24.96 1.26
CA GLU A 80 36.51 -24.71 2.65
C GLU A 80 36.92 -23.26 2.88
N LYS A 81 37.75 -22.70 2.00
CA LYS A 81 38.17 -21.30 2.05
C LYS A 81 36.98 -20.34 1.92
N MET A 82 36.01 -20.66 1.07
CA MET A 82 34.77 -19.88 0.92
C MET A 82 33.91 -19.91 2.19
N ILE A 83 33.85 -21.06 2.87
CA ILE A 83 33.13 -21.21 4.15
C ILE A 83 33.82 -20.40 5.26
N GLU A 84 35.15 -20.43 5.35
CA GLU A 84 35.91 -19.64 6.34
C GLU A 84 35.69 -18.13 6.15
N ILE A 85 35.75 -17.65 4.90
CA ILE A 85 35.46 -16.24 4.57
C ILE A 85 34.02 -15.88 4.94
N TYR A 86 33.07 -16.77 4.63
CA TYR A 86 31.66 -16.57 4.96
C TYR A 86 31.43 -16.50 6.48
N GLN A 87 32.06 -17.38 7.27
CA GLN A 87 31.98 -17.39 8.73
C GLN A 87 32.61 -16.14 9.36
N ALA A 88 33.82 -15.76 8.93
CA ALA A 88 34.50 -14.56 9.41
C ALA A 88 33.69 -13.30 9.14
N THR A 89 33.09 -13.20 7.95
CA THR A 89 32.26 -12.05 7.56
C THR A 89 30.94 -12.01 8.34
N THR A 90 30.32 -13.17 8.58
CA THR A 90 29.09 -13.27 9.38
C THR A 90 29.32 -12.84 10.83
N ASN A 91 30.43 -13.26 11.44
CA ASN A 91 30.81 -12.86 12.80
C ASN A 91 31.15 -11.37 12.90
N ALA A 92 31.81 -10.80 11.90
CA ALA A 92 32.10 -9.37 11.84
C ALA A 92 30.81 -8.52 11.72
N LEU A 93 29.86 -8.96 10.89
CA LEU A 93 28.54 -8.32 10.77
C LEU A 93 27.73 -8.39 12.07
N GLU A 94 27.84 -9.48 12.83
CA GLU A 94 27.20 -9.64 14.14
C GLU A 94 27.75 -8.64 15.16
N ASN A 95 29.08 -8.52 15.27
CA ASN A 95 29.73 -7.60 16.20
C ASN A 95 29.51 -6.13 15.84
N ASP A 96 29.66 -5.76 14.56
CA ASP A 96 29.41 -4.40 14.07
C ASP A 96 27.92 -4.02 14.20
N GLY A 97 27.03 -4.96 13.91
CA GLY A 97 25.59 -4.77 14.01
C GLY A 97 25.13 -4.55 15.44
N LEU A 98 25.62 -5.37 16.39
CA LEU A 98 25.35 -5.21 17.83
C LEU A 98 25.90 -3.89 18.38
N HIS A 99 27.09 -3.47 17.95
CA HIS A 99 27.71 -2.22 18.39
C HIS A 99 26.95 -0.98 17.90
N LEU A 100 26.63 -0.92 16.59
CA LEU A 100 25.85 0.18 16.01
C LEU A 100 24.45 0.26 16.65
N TRP A 101 23.81 -0.88 16.89
CA TRP A 101 22.50 -0.95 17.53
C TRP A 101 22.52 -0.45 18.98
N ARG A 102 23.55 -0.80 19.76
CA ARG A 102 23.73 -0.28 21.13
C ARG A 102 23.91 1.23 21.16
N MET A 103 24.73 1.78 20.25
CA MET A 103 24.94 3.23 20.14
C MET A 103 23.65 3.97 19.74
N ASP A 104 22.90 3.45 18.78
CA ASP A 104 21.66 4.08 18.32
C ASP A 104 20.54 3.99 19.36
N ILE A 105 20.40 2.87 20.08
CA ILE A 105 19.45 2.77 21.20
C ILE A 105 19.81 3.77 22.29
N GLN A 106 21.08 3.84 22.69
CA GLN A 106 21.52 4.76 23.75
C GLN A 106 21.26 6.21 23.36
N ARG A 107 21.56 6.58 22.12
CA ARG A 107 21.33 7.93 21.58
C ARG A 107 19.83 8.26 21.45
N ASN A 108 19.00 7.28 21.07
CA ASN A 108 17.54 7.44 21.01
C ASN A 108 16.92 7.56 22.41
N VAL A 109 17.36 6.76 23.39
CA VAL A 109 16.91 6.84 24.79
C VAL A 109 17.22 8.23 25.39
N GLU A 110 18.40 8.77 25.15
CA GLU A 110 18.75 10.13 25.61
C GLU A 110 17.87 11.23 25.00
N VAL A 111 17.51 11.12 23.71
CA VAL A 111 16.60 12.06 23.04
C VAL A 111 15.19 11.92 23.60
N LEU A 112 14.72 10.69 23.84
CA LEU A 112 13.40 10.41 24.40
C LEU A 112 13.26 10.94 25.83
N SER A 113 14.28 10.72 26.69
CA SER A 113 14.31 11.26 28.06
C SER A 113 14.24 12.78 28.09
N ARG A 114 14.88 13.48 27.14
CA ARG A 114 14.81 14.95 27.03
C ARG A 114 13.45 15.47 26.55
N GLN A 115 12.69 14.67 25.80
CA GLN A 115 11.39 15.07 25.24
C GLN A 115 10.23 14.72 26.19
N LEU A 116 10.30 13.58 26.90
CA LEU A 116 9.40 13.25 28.02
C LEU A 116 9.47 14.31 29.12
N ALA A 117 10.67 14.83 29.41
CA ALA A 117 10.87 15.94 30.35
C ALA A 117 10.20 17.27 29.91
N LYS A 118 9.78 17.40 28.65
CA LYS A 118 9.10 18.59 28.10
C LYS A 118 7.58 18.46 28.00
N ALA A 119 6.99 17.36 28.49
CA ALA A 119 5.54 17.13 28.61
C ALA A 119 4.71 17.40 27.34
N LYS A 120 5.26 17.18 26.14
CA LYS A 120 4.62 17.54 24.85
C LYS A 120 3.97 16.41 24.06
N CYS A 121 4.04 15.14 24.47
CA CYS A 121 3.63 14.02 23.60
C CYS A 121 2.96 12.85 24.33
N ASP A 122 2.03 12.20 23.61
CA ASP A 122 1.42 10.89 23.94
C ASP A 122 2.41 9.73 23.65
N TYR A 123 2.40 8.73 24.52
CA TYR A 123 3.23 7.54 24.51
C TYR A 123 3.09 6.72 23.20
N TYR A 124 1.88 6.62 22.64
CA TYR A 124 1.63 5.79 21.44
C TYR A 124 2.26 6.37 20.17
N HIS A 125 2.18 7.69 19.97
CA HIS A 125 2.87 8.37 18.87
C HIS A 125 4.39 8.28 18.96
N LEU A 126 4.92 8.21 20.19
CA LEU A 126 6.35 8.04 20.44
C LEU A 126 6.83 6.63 20.08
N MET A 127 6.03 5.62 20.41
CA MET A 127 6.34 4.21 20.15
C MET A 127 6.28 3.85 18.66
N ASP A 128 5.31 4.38 17.89
CA ASP A 128 5.25 4.17 16.44
C ASP A 128 6.48 4.76 15.71
N SER A 129 6.95 5.92 16.16
CA SER A 129 8.13 6.56 15.57
C SER A 129 9.44 5.85 15.90
N LEU A 130 9.54 5.28 17.11
CA LEU A 130 10.63 4.39 17.53
C LEU A 130 10.66 3.12 16.69
N TYR A 131 9.49 2.52 16.46
CA TYR A 131 9.33 1.30 15.69
C TYR A 131 9.77 1.51 14.22
N ASP A 132 9.36 2.63 13.60
CA ASP A 132 9.77 3.02 12.24
C ASP A 132 11.28 3.27 12.14
N ARG A 133 11.91 3.92 13.14
CA ARG A 133 13.38 4.12 13.12
C ARG A 133 14.16 2.82 13.29
N ILE A 134 13.70 1.91 14.13
CA ILE A 134 14.35 0.62 14.36
C ILE A 134 14.25 -0.27 13.10
N SER A 135 13.12 -0.19 12.38
CA SER A 135 12.88 -0.89 11.12
C SER A 135 13.73 -0.34 9.95
N TYR A 136 13.90 0.98 9.85
CA TYR A 136 14.56 1.61 8.68
C TYR A 136 16.09 1.77 8.75
N ASN A 137 16.72 1.70 9.92
CA ASN A 137 18.11 2.13 10.08
C ASN A 137 19.15 1.00 10.08
N SER A 138 19.00 0.02 9.20
CA SER A 138 20.02 -1.01 9.05
C SER A 138 20.95 -0.71 7.87
N ASN A 139 22.07 -0.04 8.18
CA ASN A 139 23.31 -0.15 7.38
C ASN A 139 23.66 -1.62 7.05
N LEU A 140 23.09 -2.57 7.82
CA LEU A 140 23.09 -4.01 7.56
C LEU A 140 22.42 -4.40 6.22
N THR A 141 21.32 -3.76 5.82
CA THR A 141 20.60 -4.09 4.58
C THR A 141 21.41 -3.69 3.34
N GLN A 142 22.02 -2.52 3.38
CA GLN A 142 22.98 -2.06 2.37
C GLN A 142 24.24 -2.95 2.36
N LYS A 143 24.84 -3.26 3.53
CA LYS A 143 25.97 -4.21 3.61
C LYS A 143 25.63 -5.62 3.09
N LEU A 144 24.40 -6.10 3.30
CA LEU A 144 23.89 -7.38 2.76
C LEU A 144 23.66 -7.35 1.24
N LEU A 145 23.24 -6.20 0.68
CA LEU A 145 23.13 -5.99 -0.77
C LEU A 145 24.52 -5.95 -1.44
N THR A 146 25.48 -5.27 -0.82
CA THR A 146 26.88 -5.24 -1.27
C THR A 146 27.52 -6.64 -1.17
N PHE A 147 27.23 -7.38 -0.10
CA PHE A 147 27.64 -8.79 0.07
C PHE A 147 27.01 -9.71 -0.98
N LYS A 148 25.75 -9.51 -1.38
CA LYS A 148 25.14 -10.27 -2.50
C LYS A 148 25.86 -10.04 -3.83
N ARG A 149 26.36 -8.81 -4.07
CA ARG A 149 27.08 -8.46 -5.30
C ARG A 149 28.48 -9.06 -5.36
N SER A 150 29.13 -9.33 -4.22
CA SER A 150 30.48 -9.91 -4.16
C SER A 150 30.54 -11.44 -4.32
N PHE A 151 29.41 -12.14 -4.35
CA PHE A 151 29.33 -13.59 -4.62
C PHE A 151 29.09 -13.96 -6.09
N ILE A 152 29.10 -12.99 -7.02
CA ILE A 152 29.05 -13.28 -8.45
C ILE A 152 30.49 -13.55 -8.91
N PRO A 153 30.87 -14.79 -9.24
CA PRO A 153 32.20 -15.06 -9.75
C PRO A 153 32.38 -14.34 -11.09
N SER A 154 33.48 -13.62 -11.24
CA SER A 154 33.87 -13.04 -12.50
C SER A 154 34.13 -14.13 -13.54
N THR A 155 33.48 -13.94 -14.69
CA THR A 155 33.87 -14.41 -16.03
C THR A 155 34.20 -15.90 -16.19
N THR A 156 33.15 -16.71 -16.37
CA THR A 156 33.17 -17.78 -17.38
C THR A 156 32.27 -17.36 -18.55
N PRO A 157 32.60 -17.69 -19.81
CA PRO A 157 31.76 -17.33 -20.96
C PRO A 157 30.42 -18.07 -20.83
N SER A 158 29.37 -17.34 -20.47
CA SER A 158 28.05 -17.94 -20.27
C SER A 158 27.53 -18.42 -21.62
N ILE A 159 27.28 -19.73 -21.74
CA ILE A 159 26.38 -20.25 -22.77
C ILE A 159 25.03 -19.57 -22.52
N GLY A 160 24.65 -18.62 -23.37
CA GLY A 160 23.42 -17.85 -23.20
C GLY A 160 22.20 -18.79 -23.21
N PHE A 161 21.47 -18.84 -22.09
CA PHE A 161 20.23 -19.59 -22.02
C PHE A 161 19.19 -18.96 -22.95
N PRO A 162 18.66 -19.69 -23.95
CA PRO A 162 17.78 -19.12 -24.96
C PRO A 162 16.34 -18.98 -24.42
N PHE A 163 16.13 -18.11 -23.44
CA PHE A 163 14.85 -17.89 -22.76
C PHE A 163 13.67 -17.74 -23.73
N PHE A 164 13.85 -16.99 -24.82
CA PHE A 164 12.79 -16.77 -25.80
C PHE A 164 12.47 -17.96 -26.71
N LYS A 165 13.29 -19.01 -26.69
CA LYS A 165 13.02 -20.29 -27.37
C LYS A 165 12.19 -21.26 -26.50
N LEU A 166 11.95 -20.92 -25.22
CA LEU A 166 11.10 -21.72 -24.36
C LEU A 166 9.64 -21.73 -24.81
N PRO A 167 8.87 -22.79 -24.50
CA PRO A 167 7.43 -22.82 -24.68
C PRO A 167 6.74 -21.65 -23.97
N LEU A 168 5.64 -21.18 -24.56
CA LEU A 168 4.93 -19.97 -24.10
C LEU A 168 4.55 -20.05 -22.61
N VAL A 169 4.01 -21.20 -22.17
CA VAL A 169 3.61 -21.43 -20.77
C VAL A 169 4.78 -21.26 -19.80
N VAL A 170 5.97 -21.75 -20.16
CA VAL A 170 7.15 -21.64 -19.29
C VAL A 170 7.61 -20.19 -19.20
N ARG A 171 7.60 -19.46 -20.33
CA ARG A 171 7.95 -18.03 -20.33
C ARG A 171 6.97 -17.20 -19.48
N ASP A 172 5.67 -17.46 -19.61
CA ASP A 172 4.64 -16.79 -18.82
C ASP A 172 4.81 -17.04 -17.32
N GLN A 173 5.15 -18.28 -16.92
CA GLN A 173 5.44 -18.58 -15.52
C GLN A 173 6.70 -17.87 -15.02
N VAL A 174 7.75 -17.81 -15.84
CA VAL A 174 8.96 -17.06 -15.47
C VAL A 174 8.64 -15.57 -15.30
N PHE A 175 7.87 -14.96 -16.21
CA PHE A 175 7.43 -13.57 -16.06
C PHE A 175 6.61 -13.34 -14.78
N ARG A 176 5.76 -14.30 -14.38
CA ARG A 176 5.02 -14.22 -13.12
C ARG A 176 5.87 -14.36 -11.87
N MET A 177 7.04 -14.99 -11.98
CA MET A 177 8.00 -15.15 -10.89
C MET A 177 9.01 -14.01 -10.79
N MET A 178 9.14 -13.17 -11.83
CA MET A 178 10.03 -12.02 -11.84
C MET A 178 9.61 -10.96 -10.83
N SER A 179 10.59 -10.23 -10.28
CA SER A 179 10.29 -9.04 -9.48
C SER A 179 9.65 -7.95 -10.36
N PHE A 180 9.02 -6.97 -9.72
CA PHE A 180 8.48 -5.82 -10.44
C PHE A 180 9.56 -5.05 -11.24
N ILE A 181 10.75 -4.92 -10.68
CA ILE A 181 11.88 -4.24 -11.31
C ILE A 181 12.40 -5.04 -12.50
N ASP A 182 12.49 -6.37 -12.36
CA ASP A 182 12.87 -7.26 -13.45
C ASP A 182 11.90 -7.13 -14.64
N LEU A 183 10.59 -7.08 -14.36
CA LEU A 183 9.57 -6.89 -15.40
C LEU A 183 9.76 -5.55 -16.14
N ILE A 184 10.07 -4.47 -15.43
CA ILE A 184 10.39 -3.19 -16.08
C ILE A 184 11.63 -3.35 -16.95
N HIS A 185 12.73 -3.87 -16.41
CA HIS A 185 13.98 -4.00 -17.17
C HIS A 185 13.80 -4.85 -18.44
N VAL A 186 13.16 -6.01 -18.33
CA VAL A 186 12.93 -6.92 -19.46
C VAL A 186 12.01 -6.29 -20.51
N SER A 187 11.00 -5.55 -20.08
CA SER A 187 10.10 -4.84 -21.01
C SER A 187 10.83 -3.75 -21.82
N LEU A 188 11.85 -3.12 -21.24
CA LEU A 188 12.64 -2.07 -21.89
C LEU A 188 13.70 -2.64 -22.86
N CYS A 189 14.00 -3.95 -22.80
CA CYS A 189 15.00 -4.56 -23.68
C CYS A 189 14.60 -4.53 -25.18
N SER A 190 13.31 -4.71 -25.51
CA SER A 190 12.84 -4.69 -26.90
C SER A 190 11.31 -4.60 -27.00
N LYS A 191 10.80 -4.21 -28.18
CA LYS A 191 9.36 -4.28 -28.48
C LYS A 191 8.79 -5.69 -28.31
N LYS A 192 9.58 -6.72 -28.62
CA LYS A 192 9.16 -8.13 -28.53
C LYS A 192 8.99 -8.57 -27.08
N THR A 193 9.92 -8.22 -26.20
CA THR A 193 9.84 -8.56 -24.77
C THR A 193 8.73 -7.79 -24.08
N LYS A 194 8.56 -6.51 -24.40
CA LYS A 194 7.40 -5.71 -23.97
C LYS A 194 6.08 -6.37 -24.36
N PHE A 195 5.94 -6.78 -25.61
CA PHE A 195 4.73 -7.46 -26.11
C PHE A 195 4.48 -8.78 -25.38
N GLN A 196 5.52 -9.57 -25.11
CA GLN A 196 5.37 -10.85 -24.39
C GLN A 196 4.91 -10.68 -22.95
N ILE A 197 5.46 -9.70 -22.22
CA ILE A 197 4.99 -9.36 -20.87
C ILE A 197 3.55 -8.85 -20.95
N HIS A 198 3.25 -7.97 -21.90
CA HIS A 198 1.89 -7.48 -22.14
C HIS A 198 0.90 -8.63 -22.38
N THR A 199 1.26 -9.66 -23.16
CA THR A 199 0.38 -10.81 -23.37
C THR A 199 0.23 -11.70 -22.14
N THR A 200 1.21 -11.68 -21.23
CA THR A 200 1.17 -12.46 -19.99
C THR A 200 0.04 -11.96 -19.09
N SER A 201 -0.75 -12.90 -18.56
CA SER A 201 -1.77 -12.58 -17.57
C SER A 201 -1.19 -12.61 -16.16
N PHE A 202 -1.49 -11.58 -15.36
CA PHE A 202 -1.16 -11.48 -13.94
C PHE A 202 -2.45 -11.58 -13.11
N PRO A 203 -3.03 -12.79 -12.96
CA PRO A 203 -4.37 -12.95 -12.42
C PRO A 203 -4.49 -12.57 -10.94
N ASN A 204 -3.38 -12.42 -10.22
CA ASN A 204 -3.40 -12.08 -8.80
C ASN A 204 -3.58 -10.59 -8.52
N ILE A 205 -3.47 -9.73 -9.55
CA ILE A 205 -3.58 -8.28 -9.42
C ILE A 205 -4.99 -7.85 -9.81
N LEU A 206 -5.69 -7.16 -8.92
CA LEU A 206 -7.07 -6.72 -9.09
C LEU A 206 -7.19 -5.27 -9.58
N GLY A 207 -6.24 -4.41 -9.23
CA GLY A 207 -6.29 -3.00 -9.59
C GLY A 207 -5.16 -2.18 -9.00
N LEU A 208 -5.13 -0.91 -9.37
CA LEU A 208 -4.16 0.08 -8.96
C LEU A 208 -4.85 1.23 -8.23
N ASP A 209 -4.46 1.49 -7.00
CA ASP A 209 -4.87 2.66 -6.23
C ASP A 209 -3.69 3.65 -6.20
N LEU A 210 -3.96 4.92 -6.52
CA LEU A 210 -2.96 6.00 -6.53
C LEU A 210 -3.09 6.79 -5.23
N ILE A 211 -1.98 7.00 -4.51
CA ILE A 211 -1.95 7.72 -3.24
C ILE A 211 -0.87 8.80 -3.33
N PHE A 212 -1.28 10.04 -3.55
CA PHE A 212 -0.40 11.20 -3.62
C PHE A 212 -0.42 11.90 -2.25
N ARG A 213 0.68 11.78 -1.48
CA ARG A 213 0.79 12.34 -0.12
C ARG A 213 2.19 12.85 0.20
N LYS A 214 2.32 13.63 1.27
CA LYS A 214 3.61 14.00 1.89
C LYS A 214 3.68 13.26 3.20
N ARG A 215 4.80 12.59 3.42
CA ARG A 215 5.01 11.95 4.72
C ARG A 215 5.43 13.04 5.71
N GLN A 216 4.54 13.36 6.64
CA GLN A 216 4.92 14.11 7.84
C GLN A 216 5.57 13.11 8.80
N ASN A 217 6.87 13.27 9.06
CA ASN A 217 7.57 12.51 10.09
C ASN A 217 8.14 13.52 11.09
N ILE A 218 7.89 13.32 12.38
CA ILE A 218 8.24 14.24 13.47
C ILE A 218 9.77 14.47 13.55
N PHE A 219 10.56 13.57 12.97
CA PHE A 219 12.00 13.50 13.18
C PHE A 219 12.89 13.53 11.94
N THR A 220 12.30 13.42 10.75
CA THR A 220 13.05 13.51 9.50
C THR A 220 12.46 14.63 8.66
N PRO A 221 13.29 15.37 7.89
CA PRO A 221 12.79 16.45 7.06
C PRO A 221 11.69 15.95 6.12
N GLU A 222 10.64 16.77 5.96
CA GLU A 222 9.45 16.39 5.20
C GLU A 222 9.81 16.13 3.72
N TRP A 223 9.39 15.01 3.14
CA TRP A 223 9.59 14.71 1.70
C TRP A 223 8.28 14.33 1.02
N PHE A 224 8.26 14.42 -0.31
CA PHE A 224 7.13 14.01 -1.13
C PHE A 224 7.16 12.49 -1.34
N GLU A 225 5.99 11.84 -1.19
CA GLU A 225 5.85 10.39 -1.31
C GLU A 225 4.62 10.04 -2.15
N TYR A 226 4.84 9.54 -3.36
CA TYR A 226 3.78 9.04 -4.22
C TYR A 226 3.75 7.52 -4.16
N LYS A 227 2.64 6.99 -3.67
CA LYS A 227 2.45 5.56 -3.46
C LYS A 227 1.48 5.00 -4.50
N LEU A 228 1.93 3.95 -5.19
CA LEU A 228 1.15 3.16 -6.13
C LEU A 228 0.82 1.83 -5.47
N ARG A 229 -0.44 1.61 -5.10
CA ARG A 229 -0.87 0.43 -4.36
C ARG A 229 -1.53 -0.58 -5.28
N LEU A 230 -0.91 -1.75 -5.41
CA LEU A 230 -1.45 -2.89 -6.14
C LEU A 230 -2.34 -3.70 -5.20
N LYS A 231 -3.63 -3.83 -5.55
CA LYS A 231 -4.55 -4.72 -4.83
C LYS A 231 -4.40 -6.14 -5.34
N LEU A 232 -4.24 -7.09 -4.41
CA LEU A 232 -4.08 -8.49 -4.75
C LEU A 232 -5.34 -9.30 -4.40
N LYS A 233 -5.53 -10.44 -5.06
CA LYS A 233 -6.70 -11.34 -4.89
C LYS A 233 -6.90 -11.89 -3.48
N ASN A 234 -5.86 -11.92 -2.67
CA ASN A 234 -5.87 -12.42 -1.31
C ASN A 234 -6.12 -11.31 -0.27
N ASP A 235 -6.74 -10.21 -0.68
CA ASP A 235 -6.98 -9.00 0.11
C ASP A 235 -5.71 -8.35 0.70
N SER A 236 -4.53 -8.72 0.19
CA SER A 236 -3.27 -8.06 0.54
C SER A 236 -2.91 -6.97 -0.46
N ASN A 237 -2.03 -6.07 -0.03
CA ASN A 237 -1.56 -4.94 -0.84
C ASN A 237 -0.05 -5.03 -1.05
N PHE A 238 0.41 -4.56 -2.19
CA PHE A 238 1.81 -4.32 -2.50
C PHE A 238 2.01 -2.85 -2.90
N ASP A 239 2.91 -2.14 -2.23
CA ASP A 239 3.08 -0.69 -2.43
C ASP A 239 4.37 -0.39 -3.20
N ILE A 240 4.29 0.34 -4.32
CA ILE A 240 5.47 0.96 -4.94
C ILE A 240 5.49 2.42 -4.47
N ILE A 241 6.55 2.83 -3.79
CA ILE A 241 6.67 4.13 -3.14
C ILE A 241 7.74 4.92 -3.87
N VAL A 242 7.39 6.08 -4.42
CA VAL A 242 8.30 7.00 -5.10
C VAL A 242 8.52 8.23 -4.25
N SER A 243 9.78 8.59 -3.95
CA SER A 243 10.09 9.76 -3.11
C SER A 243 11.34 10.53 -3.51
N ASP A 244 11.50 11.75 -2.99
CA ASP A 244 12.68 12.62 -3.09
C ASP A 244 13.52 12.66 -1.79
N ARG A 245 13.38 11.65 -0.91
CA ARG A 245 13.91 11.64 0.47
C ARG A 245 15.40 12.07 0.58
N HIS A 246 16.28 11.53 -0.29
CA HIS A 246 17.72 11.84 -0.24
C HIS A 246 18.08 13.30 -0.55
N GLN A 247 17.19 14.06 -1.20
CA GLN A 247 17.42 15.49 -1.41
C GLN A 247 17.22 16.32 -0.13
N ARG A 248 16.44 15.81 0.83
CA ARG A 248 15.94 16.61 1.96
C ARG A 248 16.55 16.24 3.31
N ASP A 249 17.00 14.99 3.47
CA ASP A 249 17.63 14.51 4.71
C ASP A 249 19.13 14.81 4.80
N GLY A 250 19.73 15.40 3.76
CA GLY A 250 21.15 15.72 3.72
C GLY A 250 22.05 14.47 3.77
N SER A 251 21.48 13.27 3.66
CA SER A 251 22.25 12.04 3.61
C SER A 251 22.98 11.98 2.27
N SER A 252 24.31 12.02 2.29
CA SER A 252 25.17 11.89 1.12
C SER A 252 25.21 10.45 0.59
N ARG A 253 24.06 9.78 0.50
CA ARG A 253 23.99 8.47 -0.14
C ARG A 253 24.14 8.71 -1.63
N SER A 254 25.23 8.19 -2.21
CA SER A 254 25.40 8.18 -3.65
C SER A 254 24.28 7.33 -4.24
N PHE A 255 23.48 7.89 -5.16
CA PHE A 255 22.68 7.06 -6.05
C PHE A 255 23.62 6.02 -6.67
N ASP A 256 23.30 4.73 -6.52
CA ASP A 256 23.89 3.72 -7.39
C ASP A 256 23.66 4.15 -8.86
N ASP A 257 24.52 3.75 -9.80
CA ASP A 257 24.36 4.03 -11.25
C ASP A 257 23.09 3.41 -11.88
N SER A 258 22.16 2.94 -11.05
CA SER A 258 20.86 2.39 -11.42
C SER A 258 19.99 3.46 -12.08
N ARG A 259 19.47 3.13 -13.26
CA ARG A 259 18.57 3.98 -14.03
C ARG A 259 17.27 3.28 -14.32
N LEU A 260 16.15 3.96 -14.10
CA LEU A 260 14.82 3.50 -14.46
C LEU A 260 14.13 4.59 -15.27
N GLY A 261 13.69 4.27 -16.49
CA GLY A 261 13.13 5.27 -17.42
C GLY A 261 14.12 6.41 -17.74
N GLY A 262 15.43 6.14 -17.73
CA GLY A 262 16.48 7.12 -17.98
C GLY A 262 16.84 8.01 -16.79
N ARG A 263 16.09 7.95 -15.68
CA ARG A 263 16.35 8.72 -14.45
C ARG A 263 17.19 7.92 -13.47
N ARG A 264 18.09 8.60 -12.74
CA ARG A 264 18.84 7.99 -11.63
C ARG A 264 17.90 7.74 -10.46
N VAL A 265 17.91 6.51 -9.97
CA VAL A 265 17.05 6.06 -8.88
C VAL A 265 17.81 5.13 -7.94
N GLU A 266 17.52 5.21 -6.65
CA GLU A 266 17.83 4.17 -5.68
C GLU A 266 16.60 3.29 -5.49
N ILE A 267 16.77 1.97 -5.51
CA ILE A 267 15.66 1.01 -5.39
C ILE A 267 15.92 0.09 -4.22
N GLN A 268 14.96 0.02 -3.30
CA GLN A 268 14.95 -0.89 -2.16
C GLN A 268 13.71 -1.79 -2.24
N GLU A 269 13.91 -3.07 -2.53
CA GLU A 269 12.83 -4.06 -2.53
C GLU A 269 12.62 -4.65 -1.12
N MET A 270 11.38 -4.58 -0.64
CA MET A 270 10.90 -5.16 0.60
C MET A 270 9.82 -6.23 0.32
N LYS A 271 9.42 -6.98 1.35
CA LYS A 271 8.43 -8.08 1.19
C LYS A 271 7.08 -7.62 0.65
N LYS A 272 6.63 -6.41 1.01
CA LYS A 272 5.31 -5.86 0.66
C LYS A 272 5.39 -4.52 -0.07
N SER A 273 6.58 -4.06 -0.38
CA SER A 273 6.76 -2.76 -1.02
C SER A 273 8.08 -2.64 -1.76
N ILE A 274 8.15 -1.66 -2.63
CA ILE A 274 9.38 -1.23 -3.29
C ILE A 274 9.50 0.27 -3.05
N ASP A 275 10.56 0.68 -2.38
CA ASP A 275 10.87 2.08 -2.18
C ASP A 275 11.84 2.52 -3.30
N ILE A 276 11.41 3.49 -4.10
CA ILE A 276 12.18 4.07 -5.19
C ILE A 276 12.44 5.53 -4.85
N VAL A 277 13.69 5.86 -4.57
CA VAL A 277 14.11 7.25 -4.36
C VAL A 277 14.64 7.78 -5.67
N CYS A 278 13.97 8.78 -6.24
CA CYS A 278 14.37 9.37 -7.50
C CYS A 278 15.19 10.64 -7.30
N GLU A 279 16.15 10.87 -8.20
CA GLU A 279 16.98 12.07 -8.16
C GLU A 279 16.16 13.36 -8.34
N SER A 280 15.06 13.37 -9.08
CA SER A 280 14.21 14.55 -9.22
C SER A 280 12.84 14.21 -9.82
N GLY A 281 11.87 15.08 -9.54
CA GLY A 281 10.52 15.02 -10.10
C GLY A 281 9.75 13.75 -9.71
N PRO A 282 9.56 13.47 -8.41
CA PRO A 282 8.87 12.26 -7.93
C PRO A 282 7.45 12.12 -8.50
N PHE A 283 6.72 13.22 -8.71
CA PHE A 283 5.39 13.20 -9.33
C PHE A 283 5.46 12.68 -10.76
N SER A 284 6.24 13.34 -11.63
CA SER A 284 6.35 12.94 -13.04
C SER A 284 6.91 11.52 -13.21
N PHE A 285 7.78 11.08 -12.28
CA PHE A 285 8.27 9.71 -12.28
C PHE A 285 7.18 8.71 -11.87
N SER A 286 6.35 9.04 -10.88
CA SER A 286 5.19 8.22 -10.50
C SER A 286 4.21 8.06 -11.66
N ILE A 287 3.92 9.13 -12.41
CA ILE A 287 3.06 9.08 -13.61
C ILE A 287 3.68 8.17 -14.68
N TYR A 288 4.99 8.28 -14.94
CA TYR A 288 5.70 7.38 -15.85
C TYR A 288 5.57 5.90 -15.44
N LEU A 289 5.70 5.59 -14.14
CA LEU A 289 5.52 4.24 -13.64
C LEU A 289 4.07 3.78 -13.78
N VAL A 290 3.09 4.65 -13.55
CA VAL A 290 1.69 4.27 -13.77
C VAL A 290 1.43 3.98 -15.24
N ASP A 291 1.89 4.84 -16.17
CA ASP A 291 1.77 4.58 -17.61
C ASP A 291 2.38 3.22 -17.99
N PHE A 292 3.52 2.88 -17.39
CA PHE A 292 4.12 1.55 -17.54
C PHE A 292 3.21 0.42 -17.04
N LEU A 293 2.65 0.55 -15.83
CA LEU A 293 1.74 -0.44 -15.23
C LEU A 293 0.47 -0.64 -16.07
N LEU A 294 -0.07 0.44 -16.61
CA LEU A 294 -1.25 0.41 -17.45
C LEU A 294 -0.96 -0.21 -18.82
N ASP A 295 0.13 0.21 -19.47
CA ASP A 295 0.50 -0.26 -20.80
C ASP A 295 1.02 -1.71 -20.74
N VAL A 296 2.02 -2.00 -19.91
CA VAL A 296 2.71 -3.30 -19.93
C VAL A 296 2.01 -4.35 -19.09
N LEU A 297 1.45 -4.01 -17.94
CA LEU A 297 0.79 -4.99 -17.06
C LEU A 297 -0.74 -5.00 -17.21
N ARG A 298 -1.30 -4.16 -18.11
CA ARG A 298 -2.74 -4.04 -18.37
C ARG A 298 -3.56 -3.79 -17.10
N MET A 299 -2.98 -3.07 -16.14
CA MET A 299 -3.64 -2.70 -14.91
C MET A 299 -4.73 -1.64 -15.16
N LYS A 300 -5.67 -1.54 -14.23
CA LYS A 300 -6.70 -0.49 -14.25
C LYS A 300 -6.61 0.33 -12.97
N ILE A 301 -6.72 1.65 -13.12
CA ILE A 301 -6.81 2.55 -11.98
C ILE A 301 -8.20 2.36 -11.35
N ASN A 302 -8.22 2.22 -10.03
CA ASN A 302 -9.45 2.05 -9.26
C ASN A 302 -9.75 3.30 -8.44
N SER A 303 -8.78 3.79 -7.67
CA SER A 303 -8.93 4.99 -6.86
C SER A 303 -7.74 5.94 -6.98
N ALA A 304 -7.99 7.20 -6.66
CA ALA A 304 -6.96 8.21 -6.45
C ALA A 304 -7.25 8.94 -5.13
N TYR A 305 -6.24 8.98 -4.26
CA TYR A 305 -6.20 9.76 -3.04
C TYR A 305 -5.19 10.88 -3.23
N ILE A 306 -5.63 12.12 -3.03
CA ILE A 306 -4.84 13.33 -3.26
C ILE A 306 -4.82 14.17 -1.99
N ASP A 307 -3.64 14.32 -1.40
CA ASP A 307 -3.38 15.26 -0.32
C ASP A 307 -2.98 16.63 -0.88
N LEU A 308 -3.83 17.63 -0.69
CA LEU A 308 -3.67 18.97 -1.27
C LEU A 308 -2.61 19.83 -0.58
N MET A 309 -2.12 19.41 0.60
CA MET A 309 -0.95 20.07 1.21
C MET A 309 0.36 19.71 0.49
N THR A 310 0.29 18.78 -0.45
CA THR A 310 1.45 18.03 -0.93
C THR A 310 1.54 18.08 -2.44
N MET A 311 0.40 17.90 -3.09
CA MET A 311 0.28 18.07 -4.53
C MET A 311 0.10 19.55 -4.82
N ASN A 312 1.08 20.15 -5.47
CA ASN A 312 0.98 21.55 -5.85
C ASN A 312 -0.04 21.75 -7.01
N PRO A 313 -0.50 22.98 -7.27
CA PRO A 313 -1.51 23.22 -8.30
C PRO A 313 -1.13 22.78 -9.72
N SER A 314 0.16 22.82 -10.09
CA SER A 314 0.60 22.40 -11.42
C SER A 314 0.62 20.88 -11.58
N GLU A 315 0.98 20.15 -10.53
CA GLU A 315 0.86 18.69 -10.46
C GLU A 315 -0.60 18.27 -10.53
N LEU A 316 -1.48 18.92 -9.75
CA LEU A 316 -2.92 18.66 -9.77
C LEU A 316 -3.51 18.92 -11.15
N HIS A 317 -3.14 20.03 -11.79
CA HIS A 317 -3.52 20.32 -13.16
C HIS A 317 -3.02 19.24 -14.14
N SER A 318 -1.78 18.79 -13.96
CA SER A 318 -1.17 17.74 -14.79
C SER A 318 -1.87 16.39 -14.62
N PHE A 319 -2.30 16.05 -13.40
CA PHE A 319 -3.07 14.84 -13.13
C PHE A 319 -4.42 14.84 -13.85
N PHE A 320 -5.14 15.97 -13.83
CA PHE A 320 -6.39 16.10 -14.56
C PHE A 320 -6.20 16.09 -16.08
N GLY A 321 -5.11 16.68 -16.59
CA GLY A 321 -4.75 16.60 -18.01
C GLY A 321 -4.21 15.23 -18.47
N TRP A 322 -3.90 14.33 -17.53
CA TRP A 322 -3.34 13.02 -17.83
C TRP A 322 -4.45 12.03 -18.18
N LYS A 323 -4.54 11.66 -19.46
CA LYS A 323 -5.64 10.87 -20.03
C LYS A 323 -6.10 9.65 -19.20
N PRO A 324 -5.21 8.81 -18.62
CA PRO A 324 -5.63 7.68 -17.79
C PRO A 324 -6.37 8.04 -16.50
N SER A 325 -6.29 9.27 -16.00
CA SER A 325 -7.01 9.70 -14.81
C SER A 325 -8.52 9.49 -14.93
N ASN A 326 -9.08 9.55 -16.13
CA ASN A 326 -10.49 9.30 -16.40
C ASN A 326 -10.98 7.87 -16.04
N GLN A 327 -10.07 6.93 -15.77
CA GLN A 327 -10.40 5.58 -15.31
C GLN A 327 -10.70 5.53 -13.81
N VAL A 328 -10.34 6.57 -13.05
CA VAL A 328 -10.55 6.64 -11.59
C VAL A 328 -12.04 6.55 -11.28
N LYS A 329 -12.41 5.59 -10.44
CA LYS A 329 -13.79 5.39 -9.98
C LYS A 329 -14.04 6.01 -8.61
N HIS A 330 -12.99 6.12 -7.80
CA HIS A 330 -13.05 6.62 -6.44
C HIS A 330 -12.01 7.70 -6.24
N LEU A 331 -12.45 8.95 -6.08
CA LEU A 331 -11.57 10.09 -5.88
C LEU A 331 -11.73 10.60 -4.45
N MET A 332 -10.60 10.81 -3.76
CA MET A 332 -10.57 11.37 -2.42
C MET A 332 -9.57 12.52 -2.37
N PHE A 333 -10.01 13.65 -1.81
CA PHE A 333 -9.16 14.77 -1.46
C PHE A 333 -9.04 14.89 0.04
N ASP A 334 -7.83 15.16 0.51
CA ASP A 334 -7.54 15.33 1.93
C ASP A 334 -6.71 16.58 2.15
N TYR A 335 -6.92 17.21 3.30
CA TYR A 335 -6.27 18.45 3.74
C TYR A 335 -6.37 19.62 2.74
N GLY A 336 -5.92 20.81 3.13
CA GLY A 336 -5.95 21.99 2.28
C GLY A 336 -7.36 22.41 1.85
N THR A 337 -7.45 23.07 0.70
CA THR A 337 -8.70 23.64 0.18
C THR A 337 -8.81 23.44 -1.33
N ILE A 338 -9.98 23.02 -1.80
CA ILE A 338 -10.31 22.95 -3.23
C ILE A 338 -11.03 24.22 -3.65
N ARG A 339 -10.69 24.73 -4.83
CA ARG A 339 -11.38 25.87 -5.45
C ARG A 339 -12.41 25.41 -6.49
N SER A 340 -13.35 26.28 -6.81
CA SER A 340 -14.44 26.00 -7.77
C SER A 340 -13.96 25.57 -9.16
N GLU A 341 -12.79 26.02 -9.61
CA GLU A 341 -12.22 25.61 -10.90
C GLU A 341 -11.83 24.12 -10.91
N THR A 342 -11.31 23.62 -9.79
CA THR A 342 -10.98 22.20 -9.62
C THR A 342 -12.24 21.33 -9.55
N LEU A 343 -13.29 21.79 -8.86
CA LEU A 343 -14.59 21.10 -8.89
C LEU A 343 -15.17 21.02 -10.31
N SER A 344 -15.08 22.11 -11.07
CA SER A 344 -15.55 22.15 -12.46
C SER A 344 -14.80 21.16 -13.34
N LYS A 345 -13.48 21.00 -13.12
CA LYS A 345 -12.68 19.95 -13.78
C LYS A 345 -13.12 18.55 -13.37
N ILE A 346 -13.40 18.30 -12.09
CA ILE A 346 -13.90 16.99 -11.65
C ILE A 346 -15.20 16.62 -12.37
N ILE A 347 -16.12 17.59 -12.50
CA ILE A 347 -17.40 17.40 -13.21
C ILE A 347 -17.17 17.12 -14.70
N SER A 348 -16.24 17.83 -15.34
CA SER A 348 -15.91 17.66 -16.77
C SER A 348 -15.18 16.33 -17.07
N ASP A 349 -14.16 16.02 -16.28
CA ASP A 349 -13.14 15.04 -16.67
C ASP A 349 -13.44 13.63 -16.14
N PHE A 350 -14.37 13.48 -15.18
CA PHE A 350 -14.74 12.20 -14.55
C PHE A 350 -16.24 11.88 -14.64
N PRO A 351 -16.80 11.69 -15.85
CA PRO A 351 -18.23 11.45 -16.05
C PRO A 351 -18.74 10.12 -15.46
N TYR A 352 -17.85 9.20 -15.10
CA TYR A 352 -18.18 7.86 -14.57
C TYR A 352 -17.72 7.67 -13.11
N LEU A 353 -17.52 8.77 -12.39
CA LEU A 353 -17.05 8.73 -11.01
C LEU A 353 -18.12 8.08 -10.12
N LYS A 354 -17.72 7.01 -9.42
CA LYS A 354 -18.61 6.28 -8.50
C LYS A 354 -18.60 6.86 -7.10
N SER A 355 -17.47 7.43 -6.67
CA SER A 355 -17.43 8.11 -5.38
C SER A 355 -16.50 9.29 -5.35
N LEU A 356 -16.91 10.31 -4.60
CA LEU A 356 -16.12 11.50 -4.34
C LEU A 356 -16.10 11.79 -2.84
N SER A 357 -14.91 11.84 -2.24
CA SER A 357 -14.72 12.12 -0.82
C SER A 357 -13.88 13.38 -0.61
N PHE A 358 -14.27 14.20 0.36
CA PHE A 358 -13.57 15.42 0.75
C PHE A 358 -13.29 15.40 2.25
N SER A 359 -12.02 15.44 2.62
CA SER A 359 -11.52 15.74 3.97
C SER A 359 -10.82 17.10 4.01
N CYS A 360 -11.20 17.98 3.10
CA CYS A 360 -10.59 19.28 2.86
C CYS A 360 -11.65 20.39 2.84
N GLY A 361 -11.21 21.63 2.99
CA GLY A 361 -12.08 22.79 2.77
C GLY A 361 -12.45 22.96 1.30
N LEU A 362 -13.51 23.72 1.06
CA LEU A 362 -13.94 24.14 -0.28
C LEU A 362 -14.16 25.66 -0.29
N GLU A 363 -13.30 26.38 -1.03
CA GLU A 363 -13.28 27.84 -1.08
C GLU A 363 -14.26 28.35 -2.14
N PHE A 364 -15.16 29.28 -1.76
CA PHE A 364 -16.07 29.96 -2.70
C PHE A 364 -16.85 29.00 -3.61
N ALA A 365 -17.12 27.78 -3.13
CA ALA A 365 -17.71 26.70 -3.89
C ALA A 365 -19.20 26.93 -4.08
N ASN A 366 -19.55 27.78 -5.03
CA ASN A 366 -20.87 27.72 -5.64
C ASN A 366 -20.87 26.57 -6.63
N LEU A 367 -21.63 25.51 -6.33
CA LEU A 367 -21.93 24.47 -7.30
C LEU A 367 -22.88 25.05 -8.36
N VAL A 368 -22.32 25.81 -9.31
CA VAL A 368 -23.07 26.39 -10.43
C VAL A 368 -23.60 25.29 -11.35
N ASN A 369 -22.86 24.18 -11.46
CA ASN A 369 -23.25 23.00 -12.22
C ASN A 369 -23.57 21.84 -11.26
N PRO A 370 -24.61 21.04 -11.55
CA PRO A 370 -24.93 19.88 -10.74
C PRO A 370 -23.78 18.86 -10.72
N LEU A 371 -23.42 18.44 -9.52
CA LEU A 371 -22.44 17.38 -9.28
C LEU A 371 -23.16 16.03 -9.33
N ASN A 372 -22.97 15.30 -10.43
CA ASN A 372 -23.58 13.99 -10.66
C ASN A 372 -22.56 12.88 -10.33
N ILE A 373 -22.84 12.08 -9.30
CA ILE A 373 -21.98 10.97 -8.86
C ILE A 373 -22.83 9.71 -8.75
N ASP A 374 -22.42 8.63 -9.42
CA ASP A 374 -23.27 7.43 -9.51
C ASP A 374 -23.46 6.69 -8.18
N GLY A 375 -22.47 6.76 -7.28
CA GLY A 375 -22.50 6.09 -5.99
C GLY A 375 -22.64 7.09 -4.85
N PHE A 376 -21.53 7.45 -4.20
CA PHE A 376 -21.59 8.22 -2.95
C PHE A 376 -20.70 9.46 -2.93
N VAL A 377 -21.19 10.49 -2.25
CA VAL A 377 -20.43 11.70 -1.92
C VAL A 377 -20.25 11.78 -0.42
N ARG A 378 -19.00 11.91 0.03
CA ARG A 378 -18.66 12.02 1.45
C ARG A 378 -17.91 13.32 1.72
N MET A 379 -18.38 14.08 2.69
CA MET A 379 -17.74 15.31 3.15
C MET A 379 -17.39 15.13 4.62
N PHE A 380 -16.13 14.88 4.93
CA PHE A 380 -15.65 14.86 6.30
C PHE A 380 -15.55 16.29 6.87
N ASP A 381 -15.18 17.28 6.07
CA ASP A 381 -15.34 18.70 6.45
C ASP A 381 -16.48 19.31 5.63
N GLY A 382 -17.69 19.30 6.20
CA GLY A 382 -18.90 19.85 5.61
C GLY A 382 -19.15 21.32 5.95
N ARG A 383 -18.20 22.07 6.53
CA ARG A 383 -18.43 23.46 6.98
C ARG A 383 -18.75 24.44 5.85
N TRP A 384 -18.47 24.06 4.62
CA TRP A 384 -18.77 24.81 3.40
C TRP A 384 -20.11 24.41 2.78
N ALA A 385 -20.70 23.29 3.18
CA ALA A 385 -21.95 22.80 2.62
C ALA A 385 -23.08 23.80 2.93
N THR A 386 -23.77 24.24 1.88
CA THR A 386 -24.96 25.10 1.95
C THR A 386 -26.19 24.33 1.47
N SER A 387 -27.38 24.85 1.74
CA SER A 387 -28.63 24.32 1.17
C SER A 387 -28.56 24.20 -0.36
N ASP A 388 -28.04 25.22 -1.04
CA ASP A 388 -27.84 25.20 -2.51
C ASP A 388 -26.90 24.07 -2.95
N ALA A 389 -25.84 23.81 -2.18
CA ALA A 389 -24.92 22.72 -2.48
C ALA A 389 -25.62 21.36 -2.35
N LEU A 390 -26.45 21.15 -1.31
CA LEU A 390 -27.19 19.89 -1.12
C LEU A 390 -28.11 19.57 -2.30
N ILE A 391 -28.78 20.60 -2.84
CA ILE A 391 -29.75 20.46 -3.94
C ILE A 391 -29.05 20.16 -5.29
N ASN A 392 -27.83 20.66 -5.47
CA ASN A 392 -27.05 20.47 -6.70
C ASN A 392 -26.17 19.22 -6.69
N ILE A 393 -26.24 18.36 -5.67
CA ILE A 393 -25.49 17.10 -5.63
C ILE A 393 -26.46 15.94 -5.83
N HIS A 394 -26.30 15.23 -6.94
CA HIS A 394 -27.09 14.05 -7.28
C HIS A 394 -26.24 12.79 -7.10
N CYS A 395 -26.58 11.99 -6.09
CA CYS A 395 -25.90 10.74 -5.79
C CYS A 395 -26.82 9.75 -5.07
N GLN A 396 -26.39 8.50 -4.92
CA GLN A 396 -27.14 7.50 -4.15
C GLN A 396 -26.98 7.70 -2.65
N GLU A 397 -25.77 7.99 -2.18
CA GLU A 397 -25.51 8.22 -0.75
C GLU A 397 -24.71 9.49 -0.52
N MET A 398 -25.27 10.42 0.26
CA MET A 398 -24.64 11.67 0.65
C MET A 398 -24.38 11.64 2.16
N LEU A 399 -23.11 11.74 2.55
CA LEU A 399 -22.68 11.70 3.96
C LEU A 399 -21.91 12.97 4.29
N ILE A 400 -22.40 13.75 5.24
CA ILE A 400 -21.79 15.03 5.63
C ILE A 400 -21.50 15.06 7.11
N TYR A 401 -20.23 15.17 7.45
CA TYR A 401 -19.73 15.34 8.81
C TYR A 401 -19.27 16.78 9.00
N PHE A 402 -19.14 17.21 10.26
CA PHE A 402 -18.59 18.52 10.63
C PHE A 402 -19.16 19.67 9.79
N ASN A 403 -20.42 19.98 9.97
CA ASN A 403 -21.12 20.93 9.10
C ASN A 403 -21.82 22.03 9.90
N LYS A 404 -22.14 23.13 9.20
CA LYS A 404 -22.89 24.25 9.76
C LYS A 404 -24.37 24.23 9.36
N LEU A 405 -24.84 23.12 8.79
CA LEU A 405 -26.21 22.99 8.28
C LEU A 405 -27.19 23.05 9.44
N THR A 406 -28.19 23.91 9.31
CA THR A 406 -29.25 24.09 10.30
C THR A 406 -30.45 23.21 10.00
N CYS A 407 -31.38 23.11 10.94
CA CYS A 407 -32.68 22.46 10.70
C CYS A 407 -33.43 23.08 9.50
N THR A 408 -33.25 24.39 9.25
CA THR A 408 -33.83 25.07 8.08
C THR A 408 -33.23 24.55 6.77
N ASP A 409 -31.90 24.37 6.71
CA ASP A 409 -31.23 23.86 5.51
C ASP A 409 -31.67 22.42 5.18
N ILE A 410 -31.83 21.59 6.21
CA ILE A 410 -32.30 20.22 6.08
C ILE A 410 -33.79 20.20 5.68
N ASN A 411 -34.63 21.06 6.26
CA ASN A 411 -36.03 21.21 5.87
C ASN A 411 -36.18 21.61 4.39
N LEU A 412 -35.35 22.55 3.93
CA LEU A 412 -35.29 22.94 2.51
C LEU A 412 -34.90 21.77 1.62
N PHE A 413 -33.91 20.97 2.02
CA PHE A 413 -33.54 19.74 1.31
C PHE A 413 -34.72 18.76 1.20
N ILE A 414 -35.43 18.48 2.31
CA ILE A 414 -36.57 17.56 2.31
C ILE A 414 -37.69 18.08 1.38
N LYS A 415 -38.03 19.37 1.49
CA LYS A 415 -39.03 20.02 0.63
C LYS A 415 -38.62 19.96 -0.84
N ASN A 416 -37.33 20.17 -1.14
CA ASN A 416 -36.83 20.03 -2.49
C ASN A 416 -36.93 18.58 -3.01
N TRP A 417 -36.57 17.58 -2.20
CA TRP A 417 -36.70 16.17 -2.58
C TRP A 417 -38.15 15.77 -2.86
N MET A 418 -39.11 16.24 -2.06
CA MET A 418 -40.54 16.00 -2.30
C MET A 418 -41.02 16.55 -3.64
N ASN A 419 -40.41 17.63 -4.12
CA ASN A 419 -40.78 18.30 -5.38
C ASN A 419 -39.85 17.93 -6.54
N SER A 420 -38.85 17.08 -6.31
CA SER A 420 -37.89 16.66 -7.34
C SER A 420 -38.34 15.37 -8.03
N GLN A 421 -37.72 15.09 -9.17
CA GLN A 421 -37.79 13.79 -9.86
C GLN A 421 -36.57 12.92 -9.57
N ASP A 422 -35.81 13.23 -8.51
CA ASP A 422 -34.62 12.46 -8.16
C ASP A 422 -35.04 11.08 -7.63
N THR A 423 -34.66 10.05 -8.39
CA THR A 423 -34.88 8.64 -8.07
C THR A 423 -33.56 7.91 -7.78
N LYS A 424 -32.44 8.63 -7.66
CA LYS A 424 -31.14 8.04 -7.34
C LYS A 424 -30.88 8.00 -5.84
N LEU A 425 -31.28 9.06 -5.13
CA LEU A 425 -31.01 9.20 -3.70
C LEU A 425 -31.56 8.01 -2.91
N ARG A 426 -30.69 7.35 -2.15
CA ARG A 426 -30.99 6.29 -1.18
C ARG A 426 -30.77 6.76 0.25
N VAL A 427 -29.71 7.52 0.50
CA VAL A 427 -29.27 7.91 1.84
C VAL A 427 -28.76 9.34 1.83
N PHE A 428 -29.26 10.16 2.74
CA PHE A 428 -28.64 11.42 3.13
C PHE A 428 -28.44 11.40 4.65
N GLN A 429 -27.20 11.47 5.10
CA GLN A 429 -26.88 11.54 6.52
C GLN A 429 -26.02 12.74 6.85
N ILE A 430 -26.32 13.35 7.98
CA ILE A 430 -25.50 14.39 8.57
C ILE A 430 -25.14 14.01 10.00
N ALA A 431 -23.90 14.27 10.39
CA ALA A 431 -23.42 14.11 11.75
C ALA A 431 -22.63 15.35 12.17
N ALA A 432 -22.53 15.58 13.48
CA ALA A 432 -21.78 16.71 14.04
C ALA A 432 -22.19 18.09 13.49
N SER A 433 -23.49 18.32 13.28
CA SER A 433 -24.01 19.66 12.96
C SER A 433 -23.97 20.59 14.18
N PHE A 434 -23.65 21.88 13.98
CA PHE A 434 -23.68 22.90 15.03
C PHE A 434 -25.02 23.68 15.09
N GLY A 435 -26.02 23.30 14.29
CA GLY A 435 -27.32 23.99 14.19
C GLY A 435 -28.40 23.40 15.12
N ASN A 436 -29.00 24.25 15.96
CA ASN A 436 -29.88 23.86 17.07
C ASN A 436 -31.40 23.82 16.71
N TYR A 437 -32.14 23.01 17.47
CA TYR A 437 -33.61 22.84 17.65
C TYR A 437 -34.43 22.10 16.57
N GLN A 438 -34.79 20.84 16.88
CA GLN A 438 -35.63 19.92 16.10
C GLN A 438 -36.98 20.51 15.66
N GLU A 439 -37.59 21.42 16.43
CA GLU A 439 -38.89 22.03 16.10
C GLU A 439 -38.89 22.76 14.74
N LYS A 440 -37.73 23.26 14.28
CA LYS A 440 -37.61 23.93 12.98
C LYS A 440 -37.47 22.95 11.82
N LEU A 441 -37.07 21.70 12.08
CA LEU A 441 -36.81 20.70 11.05
C LEU A 441 -38.12 20.28 10.35
N PHE A 442 -39.20 20.15 11.11
CA PHE A 442 -40.48 19.63 10.62
C PHE A 442 -41.48 20.71 10.21
N ARG A 443 -41.08 21.98 10.27
CA ARG A 443 -41.96 23.11 9.94
C ARG A 443 -42.51 22.98 8.51
N ASP A 444 -43.83 23.07 8.40
CA ASP A 444 -44.64 22.90 7.19
C ASP A 444 -44.56 21.49 6.57
N LEU A 445 -44.17 20.49 7.35
CA LEU A 445 -44.14 19.07 6.96
C LEU A 445 -45.03 18.20 7.86
N GLU A 446 -45.63 18.77 8.90
CA GLU A 446 -46.32 18.07 9.98
C GLU A 446 -47.43 17.14 9.46
N ASP A 447 -48.23 17.61 8.50
CA ASP A 447 -49.33 16.82 7.92
C ASP A 447 -48.83 15.68 7.00
N SER A 448 -47.64 15.85 6.43
CA SER A 448 -47.02 14.90 5.51
C SER A 448 -46.27 13.78 6.23
N LEU A 449 -45.81 14.04 7.46
CA LEU A 449 -45.09 13.07 8.28
C LEU A 449 -46.06 12.04 8.88
N LYS A 450 -45.70 10.76 8.76
CA LYS A 450 -46.46 9.63 9.31
C LYS A 450 -45.56 8.75 10.17
N PRO A 451 -46.06 8.15 11.26
CA PRO A 451 -45.29 7.15 11.98
C PRO A 451 -45.07 5.91 11.11
N TRP A 452 -44.08 5.08 11.47
CA TRP A 452 -43.81 3.82 10.76
C TRP A 452 -45.05 2.93 10.65
N ASP A 453 -45.33 2.47 9.43
CA ASP A 453 -46.34 1.46 9.14
C ASP A 453 -45.67 0.20 8.56
N LYS A 454 -45.71 -0.88 9.35
CA LYS A 454 -45.16 -2.20 8.99
C LYS A 454 -45.75 -2.80 7.71
N SER A 455 -46.93 -2.34 7.27
CA SER A 455 -47.56 -2.78 6.03
C SER A 455 -47.03 -2.05 4.79
N LYS A 456 -46.49 -0.84 4.97
CA LYS A 456 -45.92 -0.03 3.89
C LYS A 456 -44.44 -0.33 3.66
N ARG A 457 -43.66 -0.59 4.72
CA ARG A 457 -42.23 -0.89 4.63
C ARG A 457 -41.70 -1.69 5.82
N GLY A 458 -40.53 -2.30 5.63
CA GLY A 458 -39.78 -3.01 6.65
C GLY A 458 -39.19 -2.09 7.74
N PRO A 459 -38.72 -2.69 8.85
CA PRO A 459 -38.18 -1.95 9.99
C PRO A 459 -36.73 -1.50 9.79
N LEU A 460 -35.95 -2.24 9.01
CA LEU A 460 -34.50 -2.06 8.86
C LEU A 460 -34.14 -1.58 7.46
N PHE A 461 -33.21 -0.63 7.38
CA PHE A 461 -32.67 -0.12 6.13
C PHE A 461 -31.17 -0.43 6.03
N GLU A 462 -30.70 -0.98 4.90
CA GLU A 462 -29.27 -1.26 4.71
C GLU A 462 -28.56 -0.09 3.99
N THR A 463 -27.69 0.61 4.72
CA THR A 463 -26.75 1.60 4.15
C THR A 463 -25.49 0.91 3.62
N GLN A 464 -24.59 1.62 2.93
CA GLN A 464 -23.29 1.04 2.58
C GLN A 464 -22.43 0.62 3.78
N ALA A 465 -22.59 1.25 4.95
CA ALA A 465 -21.74 0.99 6.11
C ALA A 465 -22.36 0.02 7.13
N TYR A 466 -23.65 0.16 7.42
CA TYR A 466 -24.34 -0.56 8.49
C TYR A 466 -25.85 -0.66 8.24
N ALA A 467 -26.56 -1.49 9.02
CA ALA A 467 -28.02 -1.49 9.03
C ALA A 467 -28.55 -0.40 9.98
N LEU A 468 -29.58 0.32 9.56
CA LEU A 468 -30.24 1.38 10.34
C LEU A 468 -31.63 0.89 10.78
N ASP A 469 -31.96 1.08 12.06
CA ASP A 469 -33.32 0.89 12.56
C ASP A 469 -34.17 2.13 12.26
N CYS A 470 -35.24 1.93 11.50
CA CYS A 470 -36.14 2.97 11.03
C CYS A 470 -37.54 2.87 11.65
N GLN A 471 -37.75 2.05 12.69
CA GLN A 471 -39.06 1.86 13.32
C GLN A 471 -39.54 3.11 14.07
N ASN A 472 -38.61 3.87 14.66
CA ASN A 472 -38.91 5.12 15.37
C ASN A 472 -38.83 6.35 14.45
N GLY A 473 -38.56 6.16 13.15
CA GLY A 473 -38.48 7.23 12.18
C GLY A 473 -39.86 7.69 11.69
N LEU A 474 -39.90 8.90 11.13
CA LEU A 474 -41.11 9.46 10.51
C LEU A 474 -41.03 9.32 8.99
N ASP A 475 -42.07 8.76 8.40
CA ASP A 475 -42.19 8.54 6.96
C ASP A 475 -42.80 9.76 6.27
N ILE A 476 -42.31 10.03 5.06
CA ILE A 476 -42.88 10.99 4.12
C ILE A 476 -43.02 10.31 2.76
N GLU A 477 -44.20 10.45 2.15
CA GLU A 477 -44.53 9.82 0.88
C GLU A 477 -44.57 10.90 -0.21
N ARG A 478 -43.72 10.75 -1.23
CA ARG A 478 -43.67 11.65 -2.39
C ARG A 478 -44.79 11.29 -3.37
N SER A 479 -45.14 12.23 -4.25
CA SER A 479 -46.21 12.08 -5.24
C SER A 479 -46.06 10.90 -6.20
N ASP A 480 -44.84 10.40 -6.41
CA ASP A 480 -44.53 9.20 -7.20
C ASP A 480 -44.64 7.89 -6.41
N GLY A 481 -45.03 7.95 -5.13
CA GLY A 481 -45.16 6.79 -4.24
C GLY A 481 -43.84 6.34 -3.61
N MET A 482 -42.73 7.07 -3.81
CA MET A 482 -41.51 6.82 -3.06
C MET A 482 -41.70 7.22 -1.60
N ILE A 483 -41.24 6.36 -0.69
CA ILE A 483 -41.26 6.62 0.74
C ILE A 483 -39.85 6.98 1.18
N ALA A 484 -39.71 8.06 1.95
CA ALA A 484 -38.51 8.34 2.69
C ALA A 484 -38.79 8.34 4.19
N THR A 485 -37.79 7.97 4.99
CA THR A 485 -37.87 7.97 6.46
C THR A 485 -36.83 8.91 7.04
N LEU A 486 -37.29 9.75 7.95
CA LEU A 486 -36.48 10.66 8.75
C LEU A 486 -36.20 9.99 10.10
N CYS A 487 -34.96 9.60 10.33
CA CYS A 487 -34.48 9.14 11.63
C CYS A 487 -33.64 10.23 12.27
N VAL A 488 -34.05 10.69 13.44
CA VAL A 488 -33.33 11.70 14.21
C VAL A 488 -32.81 11.05 15.49
N ASP A 489 -31.49 10.96 15.61
CA ASP A 489 -30.80 10.52 16.82
C ASP A 489 -29.99 11.72 17.39
N GLU A 490 -29.46 11.59 18.61
CA GLU A 490 -28.74 12.65 19.33
C GLU A 490 -27.53 13.21 18.55
N SER A 491 -26.91 12.40 17.71
CA SER A 491 -25.67 12.75 16.99
C SER A 491 -25.78 12.72 15.47
N VAL A 492 -26.82 12.09 14.92
CA VAL A 492 -26.97 11.84 13.49
C VAL A 492 -28.42 12.08 13.05
N PHE A 493 -28.59 12.82 11.96
CA PHE A 493 -29.84 12.83 11.21
C PHE A 493 -29.66 11.97 9.96
N SER A 494 -30.63 11.09 9.70
CA SER A 494 -30.68 10.24 8.51
C SER A 494 -32.00 10.46 7.77
N PHE A 495 -31.90 10.70 6.48
CA PHE A 495 -33.00 10.68 5.52
C PHE A 495 -32.76 9.52 4.56
N VAL A 496 -33.54 8.45 4.66
CA VAL A 496 -33.37 7.24 3.84
C VAL A 496 -34.56 7.05 2.92
N VAL A 497 -34.31 6.70 1.66
CA VAL A 497 -35.32 6.55 0.62
C VAL A 497 -35.46 5.07 0.26
N TRP A 498 -36.67 4.55 0.39
CA TRP A 498 -37.00 3.13 0.21
C TRP A 498 -37.25 2.81 -1.27
N HIS A 499 -36.18 2.42 -1.97
CA HIS A 499 -36.28 1.85 -3.33
C HIS A 499 -36.79 0.41 -3.30
N ASP A 500 -36.40 -0.34 -2.28
CA ASP A 500 -37.03 -1.59 -1.89
C ASP A 500 -37.69 -1.36 -0.53
N ARG A 501 -39.01 -1.57 -0.46
CA ARG A 501 -39.78 -1.36 0.76
C ARG A 501 -39.55 -2.47 1.79
N PHE A 502 -39.09 -3.64 1.37
CA PHE A 502 -38.86 -4.80 2.26
C PHE A 502 -37.51 -5.47 1.95
N PRO A 503 -36.39 -4.76 2.16
CA PRO A 503 -35.08 -5.25 1.79
C PRO A 503 -34.66 -6.44 2.66
N GLN A 504 -33.92 -7.36 2.05
CA GLN A 504 -33.15 -8.35 2.82
C GLN A 504 -31.92 -7.67 3.41
N VAL A 505 -31.89 -7.52 4.73
CA VAL A 505 -30.78 -6.88 5.44
C VAL A 505 -29.75 -7.94 5.84
N THR A 506 -28.53 -7.73 5.39
CA THR A 506 -27.37 -8.61 5.64
C THR A 506 -26.37 -8.00 6.61
N LYS A 507 -26.36 -6.67 6.74
CA LYS A 507 -25.48 -5.95 7.66
C LYS A 507 -26.03 -5.94 9.08
N GLN A 508 -25.11 -5.85 10.03
CA GLN A 508 -25.45 -5.71 11.44
C GLN A 508 -25.81 -4.25 11.75
N LEU A 509 -26.67 -4.09 12.76
CA LEU A 509 -26.86 -2.80 13.43
C LEU A 509 -25.51 -2.39 14.07
N PRO A 510 -25.19 -1.08 14.14
CA PRO A 510 -24.00 -0.62 14.84
C PRO A 510 -23.99 -1.15 16.27
N SER A 511 -22.83 -1.56 16.75
CA SER A 511 -22.71 -1.91 18.17
C SER A 511 -22.94 -0.65 19.04
N PRO A 512 -23.47 -0.78 20.27
CA PRO A 512 -23.59 0.34 21.20
C PRO A 512 -22.26 1.08 21.40
N GLU A 513 -21.13 0.37 21.37
CA GLU A 513 -19.79 0.95 21.46
C GLU A 513 -19.42 1.81 20.24
N GLU A 514 -19.76 1.37 19.02
CA GLU A 514 -19.57 2.17 17.80
C GLU A 514 -20.46 3.41 17.80
N SER A 515 -21.71 3.28 18.25
CA SER A 515 -22.62 4.42 18.40
C SER A 515 -22.08 5.44 19.39
N LEU A 516 -21.60 4.98 20.56
CA LEU A 516 -20.93 5.81 21.57
C LEU A 516 -19.64 6.44 21.05
N ARG A 517 -18.84 5.74 20.23
CA ARG A 517 -17.64 6.31 19.59
C ARG A 517 -18.00 7.43 18.62
N VAL A 518 -19.03 7.25 17.79
CA VAL A 518 -19.51 8.29 16.85
C VAL A 518 -20.04 9.50 17.62
N GLN A 519 -20.80 9.28 18.70
CA GLN A 519 -21.27 10.34 19.60
C GLN A 519 -20.10 11.06 20.30
N PHE A 520 -19.11 10.32 20.82
CA PHE A 520 -17.91 10.87 21.46
C PHE A 520 -17.06 11.67 20.49
N LEU A 521 -16.78 11.14 19.29
CA LEU A 521 -16.10 11.88 18.22
C LEU A 521 -16.91 13.14 17.91
N THR A 522 -18.22 13.03 17.69
CA THR A 522 -19.08 14.19 17.42
C THR A 522 -19.01 15.24 18.52
N ALA A 523 -19.02 14.84 19.80
CA ALA A 523 -18.91 15.75 20.94
C ALA A 523 -17.51 16.37 21.09
N PHE A 524 -16.45 15.56 20.95
CA PHE A 524 -15.05 15.98 20.97
C PHE A 524 -14.76 16.99 19.85
N LEU A 525 -15.28 16.74 18.66
CA LEU A 525 -15.10 17.59 17.50
C LEU A 525 -15.94 18.88 17.55
N ARG A 526 -16.98 18.89 18.38
CA ARG A 526 -17.75 20.09 18.74
C ARG A 526 -17.13 20.89 19.88
N SER A 527 -16.06 20.40 20.51
CA SER A 527 -15.48 21.05 21.68
C SER A 527 -14.77 22.36 21.30
N PRO A 528 -14.89 23.42 22.12
CA PRO A 528 -14.12 24.65 21.94
C PRO A 528 -12.60 24.41 21.91
N GLU A 529 -12.13 23.38 22.62
CA GLU A 529 -10.73 22.99 22.74
C GLU A 529 -10.17 22.46 21.42
N TRP A 530 -10.92 21.60 20.71
CA TRP A 530 -10.55 21.15 19.36
C TRP A 530 -10.54 22.33 18.37
N TYR A 531 -11.52 23.23 18.48
CA TYR A 531 -11.60 24.40 17.62
C TYR A 531 -10.43 25.38 17.82
N GLN A 532 -9.95 25.55 19.06
CA GLN A 532 -8.73 26.30 19.34
C GLN A 532 -7.47 25.57 18.87
N ALA A 533 -7.41 24.25 19.01
CA ALA A 533 -6.26 23.45 18.57
C ALA A 533 -6.08 23.43 17.03
N MET A 534 -7.16 23.53 16.26
CA MET A 534 -7.10 23.60 14.79
C MET A 534 -6.87 25.01 14.23
N LYS A 535 -7.11 26.06 15.05
CA LYS A 535 -6.98 27.46 14.64
C LYS A 535 -5.58 28.03 14.92
N ASN A 536 -4.87 27.45 15.88
CA ASN A 536 -3.47 27.72 16.23
C ASN A 536 -2.54 26.74 15.52
#